data_AF-A0A7V3VY60-F1
#
_entry.id   AF-A0A7V3VY60-F1
#
_cell.length_a   1.000
_cell.length_b   1.000
_cell.length_c   1.000
_cell.angle_alpha   90.00
_cell.angle_beta   90.00
_cell.angle_gamma   90.00
#
_symmetry.space_group_name_H-M   'P 1'
#
loop_
_entity.id
_entity.type
_entity.pdbx_description
1 polymer ?
#
loop_
_entity_poly.entity_id
_entity_poly.type
_entity_poly.pdbx_seq_one_letter_code
_entity_poly.pdbx_strand_id
1 'polypeptide(L)'
;MDILTALQVYKELADWYDQQGQAAMRDRFLILAAEAALTSGDAEGAERLRQRLLQSNPHHMLKPFSSFAQALQSTNIQIYIRDLQVNYPPETAEALLHDLRSGASSTPPARERDALGGPQPGPSSSMEISDESTRPQEPATGPLKVYPLREEPPAQTAPPNRPAARSALPPPERGARREAPLRPRVQPRPLHAAPPASAPLPPPENTSPPGAWLSLLLCGMVVTAGIALAAYTLARPFLAAP
;
A
#
# COMPACT_ATOMS: atom_id res chain seq x y z
N MET A 1 -17.07 14.53 -26.21
CA MET A 1 -16.63 14.26 -24.83
C MET A 1 -15.52 13.25 -24.95
N ASP A 2 -14.29 13.67 -24.74
CA ASP A 2 -13.15 12.75 -24.77
C ASP A 2 -13.20 11.94 -23.48
N ILE A 3 -13.51 10.65 -23.60
CA ILE A 3 -13.48 9.72 -22.47
C ILE A 3 -12.01 9.58 -22.10
N LEU A 4 -11.59 10.26 -21.03
CA LEU A 4 -10.24 10.12 -20.49
C LEU A 4 -10.04 8.65 -20.13
N THR A 5 -8.98 8.04 -20.66
CA THR A 5 -8.65 6.67 -20.30
C THR A 5 -8.34 6.62 -18.81
N ALA A 6 -8.76 5.56 -18.10
CA ALA A 6 -8.53 5.42 -16.65
C ALA A 6 -7.04 5.62 -16.29
N LEU A 7 -6.12 5.15 -17.16
CA LEU A 7 -4.68 5.42 -17.10
C LEU A 7 -4.35 6.91 -16.95
N GLN A 8 -4.98 7.77 -17.75
CA GLN A 8 -4.71 9.21 -17.74
C GLN A 8 -5.29 9.86 -16.48
N VAL A 9 -6.49 9.47 -16.07
CA VAL A 9 -7.13 9.91 -14.81
C VAL A 9 -6.23 9.58 -13.61
N TYR A 10 -5.78 8.33 -13.48
CA TYR A 10 -4.91 7.91 -12.38
C TYR A 10 -3.53 8.59 -12.41
N LYS A 11 -2.95 8.84 -13.59
CA LYS A 11 -1.69 9.59 -13.70
C LYS A 11 -1.84 11.03 -13.23
N GLU A 12 -2.89 11.72 -13.64
CA GLU A 12 -3.12 13.12 -13.23
C GLU A 12 -3.42 13.25 -11.74
N LEU A 13 -4.18 12.30 -11.15
CA LEU A 13 -4.35 12.22 -9.70
C LEU A 13 -3.00 11.99 -8.99
N ALA A 14 -2.17 11.06 -9.49
CA ALA A 14 -0.86 10.82 -8.92
C ALA A 14 0.01 12.10 -8.95
N ASP A 15 0.04 12.81 -10.07
CA ASP A 15 0.77 14.07 -10.23
C ASP A 15 0.25 15.17 -9.29
N TRP A 16 -1.07 15.26 -9.10
CA TRP A 16 -1.67 16.24 -8.17
C TRP A 16 -1.32 15.92 -6.71
N TYR A 17 -1.41 14.65 -6.29
CA TYR A 17 -1.03 14.25 -4.93
C TYR A 17 0.50 14.32 -4.68
N ASP A 18 1.33 14.20 -5.71
CA ASP A 18 2.79 14.46 -5.64
C ASP A 18 3.05 15.94 -5.31
N GLN A 19 2.36 16.87 -5.98
CA GLN A 19 2.45 18.32 -5.72
C GLN A 19 1.99 18.71 -4.31
N GLN A 20 0.99 18.00 -3.76
CA GLN A 20 0.54 18.20 -2.37
C GLN A 20 1.40 17.50 -1.31
N GLY A 21 2.49 16.82 -1.71
CA GLY A 21 3.34 16.04 -0.80
C GLY A 21 2.67 14.78 -0.22
N GLN A 22 1.51 14.38 -0.72
CA GLN A 22 0.76 13.22 -0.24
C GLN A 22 1.27 11.92 -0.89
N ALA A 23 2.55 11.59 -0.62
CA ALA A 23 3.26 10.46 -1.21
C ALA A 23 2.47 9.13 -1.17
N ALA A 24 1.77 8.84 -0.08
CA ALA A 24 0.96 7.62 0.06
C ALA A 24 -0.24 7.56 -0.89
N MET A 25 -0.86 8.69 -1.25
CA MET A 25 -1.96 8.72 -2.24
C MET A 25 -1.41 8.66 -3.67
N ARG A 26 -0.33 9.40 -3.95
CA ARG A 26 0.41 9.31 -5.21
C ARG A 26 0.80 7.87 -5.53
N ASP A 27 1.45 7.17 -4.60
CA ASP A 27 1.93 5.81 -4.82
C ASP A 27 0.78 4.84 -5.17
N ARG A 28 -0.40 4.98 -4.52
CA ARG A 28 -1.60 4.20 -4.86
C ARG A 28 -2.07 4.44 -6.30
N PHE A 29 -2.16 5.71 -6.71
CA PHE A 29 -2.61 6.05 -8.07
C PHE A 29 -1.57 5.69 -9.15
N LEU A 30 -0.26 5.74 -8.85
CA LEU A 30 0.77 5.22 -9.76
C LEU A 30 0.63 3.71 -10.01
N ILE A 31 0.18 2.94 -9.01
CA ILE A 31 -0.04 1.49 -9.14
C ILE A 31 -1.28 1.20 -10.00
N LEU A 32 -2.39 1.91 -9.76
CA LEU A 32 -3.60 1.80 -10.59
C LEU A 32 -3.34 2.25 -12.04
N ALA A 33 -2.56 3.32 -12.24
CA ALA A 33 -2.12 3.75 -13.56
C ALA A 33 -1.26 2.69 -14.28
N ALA A 34 -0.36 2.02 -13.56
CA ALA A 34 0.50 0.97 -14.13
C ALA A 34 -0.28 -0.31 -14.49
N GLU A 35 -1.30 -0.66 -13.71
CA GLU A 35 -2.21 -1.75 -14.03
C GLU A 35 -3.10 -1.42 -15.23
N ALA A 36 -3.70 -0.22 -15.28
CA ALA A 36 -4.44 0.27 -16.45
C ALA A 36 -3.57 0.32 -17.72
N ALA A 37 -2.28 0.66 -17.60
CA ALA A 37 -1.32 0.62 -18.71
C ALA A 37 -1.15 -0.79 -19.26
N LEU A 38 -0.89 -1.77 -18.38
CA LEU A 38 -0.69 -3.15 -18.77
C LEU A 38 -1.95 -3.77 -19.39
N THR A 39 -3.13 -3.49 -18.80
CA THR A 39 -4.44 -3.91 -19.35
C THR A 39 -4.72 -3.29 -20.72
N SER A 40 -4.16 -2.11 -21.01
CA SER A 40 -4.20 -1.47 -22.34
C SER A 40 -3.14 -1.99 -23.32
N GLY A 41 -2.29 -2.95 -22.90
CA GLY A 41 -1.16 -3.48 -23.69
C GLY A 41 0.13 -2.66 -23.61
N ASP A 42 0.14 -1.52 -22.91
CA ASP A 42 1.34 -0.68 -22.74
C ASP A 42 2.20 -1.17 -21.56
N ALA A 43 2.87 -2.30 -21.78
CA ALA A 43 3.79 -2.87 -20.80
C ALA A 43 5.01 -1.98 -20.50
N GLU A 44 5.44 -1.14 -21.46
CA GLU A 44 6.52 -0.18 -21.24
C GLU A 44 6.07 0.97 -20.33
N GLY A 45 4.88 1.53 -20.56
CA GLY A 45 4.28 2.55 -19.71
C GLY A 45 4.10 2.06 -18.27
N ALA A 46 3.63 0.83 -18.09
CA ALA A 46 3.52 0.18 -16.78
C ALA A 46 4.88 0.11 -16.05
N GLU A 47 5.95 -0.29 -16.76
CA GLU A 47 7.28 -0.38 -16.16
C GLU A 47 7.89 1.00 -15.86
N ARG A 48 7.67 2.01 -16.70
CA ARG A 48 8.08 3.40 -16.43
C ARG A 48 7.39 3.97 -15.19
N LEU A 49 6.10 3.68 -15.01
CA LEU A 49 5.35 4.05 -13.80
C LEU A 49 5.88 3.35 -12.54
N ARG A 50 6.21 2.05 -12.63
CA ARG A 50 6.88 1.32 -11.54
C ARG A 50 8.23 1.94 -11.19
N GLN A 51 9.04 2.29 -12.19
CA GLN A 51 10.34 2.93 -11.96
C GLN A 51 10.20 4.29 -11.28
N ARG A 52 9.26 5.14 -11.72
CA ARG A 52 8.95 6.43 -11.06
C ARG A 52 8.58 6.23 -9.58
N LEU A 53 7.72 5.25 -9.30
CA LEU A 53 7.31 4.91 -7.93
C LEU A 53 8.48 4.38 -7.08
N LEU A 54 9.40 3.58 -7.64
CA LEU A 54 10.57 3.10 -6.92
C LEU A 54 11.64 4.19 -6.70
N GLN A 55 11.71 5.19 -7.58
CA GLN A 55 12.57 6.37 -7.40
C GLN A 55 12.09 7.24 -6.23
N SER A 56 10.79 7.44 -6.10
CA SER A 56 10.19 8.24 -5.01
C SER A 56 10.00 7.45 -3.71
N ASN A 57 9.87 6.12 -3.79
CA ASN A 57 9.73 5.23 -2.63
C ASN A 57 10.61 3.97 -2.78
N PRO A 58 11.91 4.05 -2.40
CA PRO A 58 12.86 2.93 -2.51
C PRO A 58 12.57 1.71 -1.63
N HIS A 59 11.54 1.76 -0.78
CA HIS A 59 11.11 0.68 0.11
C HIS A 59 9.74 0.10 -0.26
N HIS A 60 9.19 0.49 -1.41
CA HIS A 60 7.89 0.02 -1.86
C HIS A 60 7.84 -1.51 -2.09
N MET A 61 6.67 -2.12 -1.87
CA MET A 61 6.43 -3.57 -2.05
C MET A 61 6.74 -4.11 -3.46
N LEU A 62 6.91 -3.23 -4.45
CA LEU A 62 7.23 -3.57 -5.85
C LEU A 62 8.75 -3.75 -6.11
N LYS A 63 9.60 -3.44 -5.12
CA LYS A 63 11.06 -3.54 -5.20
C LYS A 63 11.61 -4.96 -5.47
N PRO A 64 11.07 -6.05 -4.86
CA PRO A 64 11.63 -7.38 -5.04
C PRO A 64 11.46 -7.97 -6.45
N PHE A 65 10.60 -7.38 -7.27
CA PHE A 65 10.28 -7.86 -8.61
C PHE A 65 11.15 -7.18 -9.67
N SER A 66 11.51 -7.89 -10.74
CA SER A 66 12.30 -7.36 -11.85
C SER A 66 11.48 -6.50 -12.81
N SER A 67 10.15 -6.68 -12.86
CA SER A 67 9.22 -5.87 -13.65
C SER A 67 7.83 -5.77 -13.02
N PHE A 68 7.01 -4.82 -13.48
CA PHE A 68 5.62 -4.68 -13.03
C PHE A 68 4.77 -5.91 -13.41
N ALA A 69 4.93 -6.43 -14.62
CA ALA A 69 4.25 -7.64 -15.08
C ALA A 69 4.60 -8.87 -14.22
N GLN A 70 5.83 -8.97 -13.72
CA GLN A 70 6.19 -10.02 -12.75
C GLN A 70 5.53 -9.76 -11.38
N ALA A 71 5.48 -8.51 -10.92
CA ALA A 71 4.84 -8.18 -9.64
C ALA A 71 3.36 -8.59 -9.61
N LEU A 72 2.62 -8.42 -10.72
CA LEU A 72 1.23 -8.87 -10.84
C LEU A 72 1.05 -10.40 -10.75
N GLN A 73 2.10 -11.20 -10.87
CA GLN A 73 2.03 -12.65 -10.63
C GLN A 73 2.01 -12.99 -9.13
N SER A 74 2.34 -12.03 -8.26
CA SER A 74 2.30 -12.22 -6.81
C SER A 74 0.88 -12.01 -6.26
N THR A 75 0.36 -13.01 -5.56
CA THR A 75 -0.95 -12.97 -4.90
C THR A 75 -1.11 -11.74 -3.98
N ASN A 76 -0.05 -11.34 -3.27
CA ASN A 76 -0.09 -10.18 -2.36
C ASN A 76 -0.30 -8.87 -3.13
N ILE A 77 0.32 -8.72 -4.30
CA ILE A 77 0.15 -7.55 -5.17
C ILE A 77 -1.25 -7.55 -5.80
N GLN A 78 -1.75 -8.72 -6.22
CA GLN A 78 -3.11 -8.85 -6.78
C GLN A 78 -4.19 -8.45 -5.75
N ILE A 79 -4.09 -8.94 -4.51
CA ILE A 79 -4.99 -8.57 -3.41
C ILE A 79 -4.95 -7.06 -3.19
N TYR A 80 -3.74 -6.49 -3.05
CA TYR A 80 -3.55 -5.06 -2.83
C TYR A 80 -4.14 -4.19 -3.95
N ILE A 81 -3.94 -4.56 -5.22
CA ILE A 81 -4.52 -3.83 -6.36
C ILE A 81 -6.04 -3.96 -6.38
N ARG A 82 -6.58 -5.14 -6.09
CA ARG A 82 -8.03 -5.35 -6.00
C ARG A 82 -8.65 -4.47 -4.91
N ASP A 83 -8.00 -4.37 -3.75
CA ASP A 83 -8.42 -3.47 -2.69
C ASP A 83 -8.34 -2.01 -3.16
N LEU A 84 -7.30 -1.61 -3.89
CA LEU A 84 -7.24 -0.26 -4.47
C LEU A 84 -8.36 -0.01 -5.49
N GLN A 85 -8.69 -0.97 -6.36
CA GLN A 85 -9.77 -0.84 -7.35
C GLN A 85 -11.16 -0.73 -6.70
N VAL A 86 -11.43 -1.52 -5.65
CA VAL A 86 -12.67 -1.39 -4.85
C VAL A 86 -12.74 -0.01 -4.17
N ASN A 87 -11.61 0.52 -3.73
CA ASN A 87 -11.54 1.80 -3.03
C ASN A 87 -11.45 3.03 -3.95
N TYR A 88 -11.03 2.86 -5.20
CA TYR A 88 -10.84 3.95 -6.16
C TYR A 88 -11.19 3.47 -7.59
N PRO A 89 -12.45 3.08 -7.85
CA PRO A 89 -12.89 2.73 -9.19
C PRO A 89 -12.78 3.95 -10.13
N PRO A 90 -12.69 3.76 -11.46
CA PRO A 90 -12.38 4.85 -12.38
C PRO A 90 -13.37 6.02 -12.29
N GLU A 91 -14.66 5.75 -12.06
CA GLU A 91 -15.70 6.78 -11.89
C GLU A 91 -15.47 7.65 -10.64
N THR A 92 -14.98 7.03 -9.54
CA THR A 92 -14.60 7.77 -8.33
C THR A 92 -13.32 8.56 -8.54
N ALA A 93 -12.37 8.03 -9.30
CA ALA A 93 -11.15 8.73 -9.66
C ALA A 93 -11.42 9.94 -10.57
N GLU A 94 -12.34 9.81 -11.53
CA GLU A 94 -12.80 10.91 -12.38
C GLU A 94 -13.49 12.00 -11.55
N ALA A 95 -14.36 11.63 -10.61
CA ALA A 95 -15.00 12.57 -9.68
C ALA A 95 -13.97 13.33 -8.83
N LEU A 96 -13.00 12.61 -8.23
CA LEU A 96 -11.89 13.23 -7.48
C LEU A 96 -11.10 14.21 -8.37
N LEU A 97 -10.73 13.81 -9.60
CA LEU A 97 -9.99 14.68 -10.51
C LEU A 97 -10.82 15.91 -10.92
N HIS A 98 -12.13 15.76 -11.09
CA HIS A 98 -13.04 16.84 -11.40
C HIS A 98 -13.16 17.86 -10.25
N ASP A 99 -13.32 17.41 -9.00
CA ASP A 99 -13.34 18.27 -7.81
C ASP A 99 -12.04 19.08 -7.70
N LEU A 100 -10.90 18.40 -7.80
CA LEU A 100 -9.57 18.99 -7.71
C LEU A 100 -9.31 20.04 -8.80
N ARG A 101 -9.77 19.77 -10.04
CA ARG A 101 -9.74 20.75 -11.15
C ARG A 101 -10.71 21.92 -10.94
N SER A 102 -11.85 21.68 -10.29
CA SER A 102 -12.85 22.71 -10.01
C SER A 102 -12.41 23.67 -8.90
N GLY A 103 -11.32 23.38 -8.17
CA GLY A 103 -10.87 24.17 -7.03
C GLY A 103 -11.80 24.10 -5.82
N ALA A 104 -12.90 23.35 -5.93
CA ALA A 104 -13.71 22.94 -4.80
C ALA A 104 -12.86 21.96 -3.99
N SER A 105 -12.28 22.45 -2.89
CA SER A 105 -11.56 21.63 -1.94
C SER A 105 -12.54 20.68 -1.26
N SER A 106 -12.90 19.58 -1.94
CA SER A 106 -13.75 18.56 -1.36
C SER A 106 -13.00 17.93 -0.20
N THR A 107 -13.52 18.19 1.00
CA THR A 107 -13.22 17.41 2.19
C THR A 107 -13.27 15.95 1.77
N PRO A 108 -12.17 15.18 1.88
CA PRO A 108 -12.10 13.86 1.26
C PRO A 108 -13.27 13.03 1.77
N PRO A 109 -13.96 12.26 0.90
CA PRO A 109 -15.13 11.50 1.29
C PRO A 109 -14.73 10.56 2.43
N ALA A 110 -15.13 10.96 3.64
CA ALA A 110 -14.86 10.20 4.84
C ALA A 110 -15.63 8.90 4.67
N ARG A 111 -14.90 7.80 4.45
CA ARG A 111 -15.47 6.46 4.51
C ARG A 111 -16.03 6.24 5.91
N GLU A 112 -17.29 6.61 6.08
CA GLU A 112 -18.38 5.64 6.13
C GLU A 112 -18.01 4.34 6.86
N ARG A 113 -17.53 4.52 8.09
CA ARG A 113 -17.86 3.60 9.18
C ARG A 113 -19.33 3.82 9.55
N ASP A 114 -20.27 3.49 8.67
CA ASP A 114 -21.70 3.33 9.04
C ASP A 114 -22.55 2.69 7.93
N ALA A 115 -22.06 1.59 7.34
CA ALA A 115 -22.88 0.72 6.50
C ALA A 115 -23.79 -0.21 7.34
N LEU A 116 -24.53 0.35 8.32
CA LEU A 116 -25.68 -0.28 9.01
C LEU A 116 -26.57 0.70 9.80
N GLY A 117 -26.50 2.01 9.50
CA GLY A 117 -27.34 3.06 10.09
C GLY A 117 -28.67 3.27 9.35
N GLY A 118 -29.58 2.30 9.39
CA GLY A 118 -30.94 2.47 8.86
C GLY A 118 -31.78 3.47 9.69
N PRO A 119 -32.64 4.29 9.08
CA PRO A 119 -33.43 5.28 9.82
C PRO A 119 -34.58 4.58 10.57
N GLN A 120 -34.57 4.60 11.90
CA GLN A 120 -35.74 4.25 12.70
C GLN A 120 -36.23 5.46 13.50
N PRO A 121 -37.45 5.99 13.24
CA PRO A 121 -38.08 6.93 14.14
C PRO A 121 -38.55 6.19 15.40
N GLY A 122 -38.43 6.84 16.56
CA GLY A 122 -39.11 6.38 17.78
C GLY A 122 -40.64 6.37 17.58
N PRO A 123 -41.39 5.65 18.43
CA PRO A 123 -41.31 5.91 19.87
C PRO A 123 -41.40 4.66 20.78
N SER A 124 -41.13 4.89 22.07
CA SER A 124 -41.69 4.18 23.23
C SER A 124 -41.76 2.64 23.20
N SER A 125 -40.85 1.98 23.90
CA SER A 125 -41.24 0.84 24.73
C SER A 125 -40.35 0.69 25.96
N SER A 126 -40.93 0.98 27.13
CA SER A 126 -40.38 0.55 28.41
C SER A 126 -40.79 -0.90 28.66
N MET A 127 -39.87 -1.84 28.45
CA MET A 127 -39.91 -3.17 29.05
C MET A 127 -38.52 -3.44 29.60
N GLU A 128 -38.32 -3.22 30.91
CA GLU A 128 -38.71 -4.13 31.99
C GLU A 128 -37.72 -5.30 32.08
N ILE A 129 -36.96 -5.25 33.18
CA ILE A 129 -35.98 -6.26 33.55
C ILE A 129 -36.76 -7.52 33.93
N SER A 130 -36.90 -8.45 33.00
CA SER A 130 -37.28 -9.81 33.33
C SER A 130 -36.02 -10.65 33.57
N ASP A 131 -35.92 -11.09 34.81
CA ASP A 131 -35.07 -12.20 35.24
C ASP A 131 -35.46 -13.51 34.52
N GLU A 132 -34.74 -14.58 34.82
CA GLU A 132 -35.12 -15.98 34.51
C GLU A 132 -35.10 -16.45 33.05
N SER A 133 -33.96 -17.02 32.62
CA SER A 133 -33.97 -18.26 31.84
C SER A 133 -32.63 -19.01 31.87
N THR A 134 -32.53 -19.88 32.87
CA THR A 134 -31.71 -21.10 32.86
C THR A 134 -31.70 -21.76 31.48
N ARG A 135 -30.53 -21.82 30.83
CA ARG A 135 -30.29 -22.72 29.68
C ARG A 135 -29.21 -23.75 30.02
N PRO A 136 -29.38 -25.03 29.63
CA PRO A 136 -28.42 -26.07 29.96
C PRO A 136 -27.04 -25.79 29.38
N GLN A 137 -26.04 -25.91 30.23
CA GLN A 137 -24.63 -25.82 29.88
C GLN A 137 -24.21 -27.12 29.19
N GLU A 138 -24.21 -27.16 27.86
CA GLU A 138 -23.59 -28.28 27.12
C GLU A 138 -22.07 -28.27 27.37
N PRO A 139 -21.48 -29.37 27.89
CA PRO A 139 -20.04 -29.49 28.02
C PRO A 139 -19.44 -29.78 26.64
N ALA A 140 -19.05 -28.72 25.92
CA ALA A 140 -18.30 -28.83 24.69
C ALA A 140 -16.85 -29.30 24.96
N THR A 141 -16.68 -30.58 25.33
CA THR A 141 -15.40 -31.29 25.39
C THR A 141 -14.85 -31.56 23.99
N GLY A 142 -14.65 -30.49 23.22
CA GLY A 142 -13.84 -30.51 22.02
C GLY A 142 -12.37 -30.70 22.41
N PRO A 143 -11.68 -31.76 21.98
CA PRO A 143 -10.27 -31.95 22.31
C PRO A 143 -9.45 -30.78 21.75
N LEU A 144 -8.61 -30.18 22.59
CA LEU A 144 -7.67 -29.14 22.17
C LEU A 144 -6.86 -29.64 20.97
N LYS A 145 -7.09 -29.06 19.80
CA LYS A 145 -6.23 -29.26 18.63
C LYS A 145 -4.90 -28.53 18.86
N VAL A 146 -4.01 -29.19 19.59
CA VAL A 146 -2.59 -28.86 19.63
C VAL A 146 -2.07 -29.03 18.20
N TYR A 147 -1.91 -27.91 17.49
CA TYR A 147 -1.19 -27.92 16.23
C TYR A 147 0.26 -28.29 16.53
N PRO A 148 0.80 -29.40 15.98
CA PRO A 148 2.19 -29.73 16.18
C PRO A 148 3.04 -28.58 15.62
N LEU A 149 3.95 -28.07 16.45
CA LEU A 149 4.94 -27.09 16.04
C LEU A 149 5.71 -27.70 14.86
N ARG A 150 5.55 -27.11 13.68
CA ARG A 150 6.14 -27.64 12.44
C ARG A 150 7.66 -27.52 12.55
N GLU A 151 8.31 -28.63 12.88
CA GLU A 151 9.76 -28.73 12.94
C GLU A 151 10.36 -28.23 11.61
N GLU A 152 11.22 -27.23 11.72
CA GLU A 152 11.89 -26.62 10.59
C GLU A 152 12.86 -27.67 10.01
N PRO A 153 12.75 -28.05 8.72
CA PRO A 153 13.58 -29.10 8.17
C PRO A 153 15.06 -28.68 8.23
N PRO A 154 15.96 -29.54 8.74
CA PRO A 154 17.36 -29.18 8.94
C PRO A 154 18.01 -28.77 7.61
N ALA A 155 18.82 -27.72 7.69
CA ALA A 155 19.44 -27.02 6.56
C ALA A 155 19.85 -27.95 5.42
N GLN A 156 19.22 -27.77 4.27
CA GLN A 156 19.55 -28.50 3.05
C GLN A 156 20.98 -28.16 2.64
N THR A 157 21.88 -29.12 2.82
CA THR A 157 23.32 -28.95 2.60
C THR A 157 23.59 -28.56 1.15
N ALA A 158 24.33 -27.47 0.97
CA ALA A 158 24.70 -26.97 -0.35
C ALA A 158 25.48 -28.05 -1.13
N PRO A 159 25.12 -28.35 -2.40
CA PRO A 159 25.84 -29.33 -3.19
C PRO A 159 27.27 -28.83 -3.50
N PRO A 160 28.28 -29.72 -3.49
CA PRO A 160 29.66 -29.31 -3.67
C PRO A 160 29.96 -28.88 -5.11
N ASN A 161 30.40 -27.63 -5.23
CA ASN A 161 31.49 -27.17 -6.10
C ASN A 161 31.80 -28.03 -7.34
N ARG A 162 31.04 -27.83 -8.45
CA ARG A 162 31.31 -28.53 -9.71
C ARG A 162 32.46 -27.84 -10.47
N PRO A 163 33.58 -28.52 -10.75
CA PRO A 163 34.74 -27.90 -11.38
C PRO A 163 34.50 -27.53 -12.86
N ALA A 164 35.23 -26.53 -13.32
CA ALA A 164 35.11 -25.95 -14.65
C ALA A 164 35.47 -26.94 -15.77
N ALA A 165 34.51 -27.19 -16.67
CA ALA A 165 34.78 -27.81 -17.96
C ALA A 165 35.33 -26.75 -18.94
N ARG A 166 36.65 -26.75 -19.14
CA ARG A 166 37.30 -26.08 -20.28
C ARG A 166 36.76 -26.68 -21.58
N SER A 167 36.04 -25.88 -22.37
CA SER A 167 35.95 -26.08 -23.82
C SER A 167 36.83 -25.05 -24.52
N ALA A 168 38.07 -25.44 -24.81
CA ALA A 168 38.94 -24.71 -25.72
C ALA A 168 38.75 -25.29 -27.14
N LEU A 169 38.49 -24.43 -28.13
CA LEU A 169 38.61 -24.70 -29.57
C LEU A 169 38.88 -23.34 -30.28
N PRO A 170 39.33 -23.28 -31.55
CA PRO A 170 40.46 -22.40 -31.92
C PRO A 170 40.10 -21.27 -32.91
N PRO A 171 41.03 -20.31 -33.16
CA PRO A 171 40.89 -19.28 -34.19
C PRO A 171 41.36 -19.74 -35.59
N PRO A 172 40.63 -19.36 -36.65
CA PRO A 172 41.17 -18.55 -37.78
C PRO A 172 40.16 -17.48 -38.27
N GLU A 173 40.42 -16.53 -39.18
CA GLU A 173 41.63 -15.86 -39.72
C GLU A 173 41.14 -14.41 -40.06
N ARG A 174 41.86 -13.36 -39.71
CA ARG A 174 42.68 -12.56 -40.64
C ARG A 174 41.99 -12.10 -41.93
N GLY A 175 41.44 -10.88 -41.90
CA GLY A 175 40.87 -10.20 -43.07
C GLY A 175 40.84 -8.67 -42.95
N ALA A 176 41.47 -7.98 -43.90
CA ALA A 176 41.27 -6.57 -44.26
C ALA A 176 41.32 -5.48 -43.15
N ARG A 177 42.56 -5.12 -42.80
CA ARG A 177 43.04 -3.74 -42.53
C ARG A 177 42.12 -2.62 -43.10
N ARG A 178 41.56 -1.79 -42.21
CA ARG A 178 41.21 -0.40 -42.54
C ARG A 178 41.70 0.51 -41.42
N GLU A 179 42.67 1.35 -41.74
CA GLU A 179 43.28 2.29 -40.80
C GLU A 179 42.26 3.39 -40.44
N ALA A 180 42.08 3.64 -39.14
CA ALA A 180 41.25 4.71 -38.60
C ALA A 180 41.98 5.38 -37.42
N PRO A 181 41.75 6.69 -37.15
CA PRO A 181 42.71 7.48 -36.39
C PRO A 181 42.82 7.11 -34.90
N LEU A 182 44.04 7.22 -34.39
CA LEU A 182 44.43 6.99 -33.00
C LEU A 182 43.55 7.81 -32.03
N ARG A 183 42.64 7.15 -31.30
CA ARG A 183 42.03 7.74 -30.09
C ARG A 183 42.99 7.61 -28.91
N PRO A 184 43.10 8.63 -28.02
CA PRO A 184 43.96 8.57 -26.86
C PRO A 184 43.65 7.38 -25.94
N ARG A 185 44.67 6.57 -25.68
CA ARG A 185 44.60 5.39 -24.80
C ARG A 185 44.58 5.86 -23.34
N VAL A 186 43.39 6.04 -22.77
CA VAL A 186 43.21 6.30 -21.33
C VAL A 186 43.81 5.12 -20.55
N GLN A 187 44.78 5.41 -19.67
CA GLN A 187 45.39 4.38 -18.82
C GLN A 187 44.36 3.89 -17.79
N PRO A 188 44.21 2.57 -17.57
CA PRO A 188 43.43 2.06 -16.45
C PRO A 188 44.15 2.41 -15.15
N ARG A 189 43.53 3.28 -14.34
CA ARG A 189 44.03 3.65 -13.01
C ARG A 189 44.02 2.41 -12.10
N PRO A 190 45.10 2.10 -11.36
CA PRO A 190 45.12 0.96 -10.47
C PRO A 190 44.00 1.03 -9.42
N LEU A 191 43.21 -0.03 -9.32
CA LEU A 191 42.24 -0.21 -8.25
C LEU A 191 43.00 -0.39 -6.92
N HIS A 192 43.07 0.67 -6.12
CA HIS A 192 43.31 0.49 -4.68
C HIS A 192 42.14 -0.31 -4.11
N ALA A 193 42.46 -1.41 -3.44
CA ALA A 193 41.49 -2.19 -2.68
C ALA A 193 40.88 -1.28 -1.60
N ALA A 194 39.60 -0.98 -1.73
CA ALA A 194 38.87 -0.25 -0.70
C ALA A 194 38.82 -1.13 0.57
N PRO A 195 38.99 -0.55 1.78
CA PRO A 195 38.77 -1.28 3.02
C PRO A 195 37.31 -1.77 3.09
N PRO A 196 37.03 -2.87 3.81
CA PRO A 196 35.67 -3.40 3.92
C PRO A 196 34.74 -2.33 4.47
N ALA A 197 33.75 -1.95 3.68
CA ALA A 197 32.76 -0.96 4.08
C ALA A 197 32.00 -1.49 5.30
N SER A 198 32.02 -0.73 6.39
CA SER A 198 31.23 -0.99 7.58
C SER A 198 29.77 -1.21 7.18
N ALA A 199 29.17 -2.30 7.66
CA ALA A 199 27.79 -2.63 7.35
C ALA A 199 26.87 -1.44 7.66
N PRO A 200 25.95 -1.04 6.75
CA PRO A 200 25.03 0.05 7.03
C PRO A 200 24.22 -0.26 8.29
N LEU A 201 24.25 0.66 9.26
CA LEU A 201 23.34 0.63 10.39
C LEU A 201 21.89 0.56 9.86
N PRO A 202 21.04 -0.32 10.41
CA PRO A 202 19.64 -0.36 10.00
C PRO A 202 19.00 1.02 10.23
N PRO A 203 18.20 1.52 9.28
CA PRO A 203 17.50 2.80 9.47
C PRO A 203 16.57 2.70 10.68
N PRO A 204 16.37 3.79 11.44
CA PRO A 204 15.48 3.77 12.59
C PRO A 204 14.08 3.35 12.14
N GLU A 205 13.56 2.29 12.77
CA GLU A 205 12.23 1.79 12.48
C GLU A 205 11.20 2.83 12.94
N ASN A 206 10.60 3.55 11.98
CA ASN A 206 9.45 4.42 12.19
C ASN A 206 8.20 3.57 12.51
N THR A 207 8.24 2.90 13.65
CA THR A 207 7.12 2.19 14.28
C THR A 207 6.16 3.24 14.82
N SER A 208 5.16 3.62 14.02
CA SER A 208 4.01 4.38 14.50
C SER A 208 3.46 3.70 15.76
N PRO A 209 3.48 4.35 16.93
CA PRO A 209 3.26 3.66 18.20
C PRO A 209 1.86 3.03 18.22
N PRO A 210 1.76 1.70 18.47
CA PRO A 210 0.49 0.97 18.44
C PRO A 210 -0.39 1.44 19.61
N GLY A 211 -1.23 2.44 19.34
CA GLY A 211 -2.07 3.09 20.34
C GLY A 211 -2.56 4.50 19.98
N ALA A 212 -1.95 5.19 18.99
CA ALA A 212 -2.33 6.56 18.62
C ALA A 212 -3.84 6.73 18.27
N TRP A 213 -4.47 5.69 17.72
CA TRP A 213 -5.91 5.66 17.42
C TRP A 213 -6.80 5.61 18.67
N LEU A 214 -6.33 4.98 19.76
CA LEU A 214 -7.05 4.88 21.02
C LEU A 214 -7.12 6.25 21.72
N SER A 215 -6.03 7.01 21.69
CA SER A 215 -5.97 8.38 22.22
C SER A 215 -6.93 9.32 21.47
N LEU A 216 -7.08 9.15 20.16
CA LEU A 216 -8.04 9.90 19.35
C LEU A 216 -9.50 9.57 19.72
N LEU A 217 -9.83 8.29 19.90
CA LEU A 217 -11.16 7.87 20.35
C LEU A 217 -11.49 8.39 21.76
N LEU A 218 -10.55 8.27 22.70
CA LEU A 218 -10.72 8.75 24.07
C LEU A 218 -10.91 10.28 24.11
N CYS A 219 -10.11 11.02 23.34
CA CYS A 219 -10.24 12.47 23.20
C CYS A 219 -11.62 12.87 22.65
N GLY A 220 -12.07 12.20 21.57
CA GLY A 220 -13.41 12.41 21.01
C GLY A 220 -14.53 12.19 22.03
N MET A 221 -14.44 11.11 22.82
CA MET A 221 -15.44 10.80 23.85
C MET A 221 -15.50 11.85 24.97
N VAL A 222 -14.35 12.39 25.39
CA VAL A 222 -14.30 13.46 26.40
C VAL A 222 -14.90 14.77 25.86
N VAL A 223 -14.61 15.12 24.61
CA VAL A 223 -15.16 16.32 23.96
C VAL A 223 -16.69 16.22 23.80
N THR A 224 -17.22 15.08 23.32
CA THR A 224 -18.68 14.91 23.16
C THR A 224 -19.41 14.91 24.50
N ALA A 225 -18.86 14.26 25.54
CA ALA A 225 -19.41 14.31 26.88
C ALA A 225 -19.43 15.74 27.47
N GLY A 226 -18.37 16.52 27.24
CA GLY A 226 -18.31 17.93 27.64
C GLY A 226 -19.37 18.81 26.96
N ILE A 227 -19.56 18.64 25.64
CA ILE A 227 -20.59 19.36 24.87
C ILE A 227 -21.99 18.98 25.35
N ALA A 228 -22.27 17.68 25.56
CA ALA A 228 -23.56 17.21 26.05
C ALA A 228 -23.87 17.75 27.46
N LEU A 229 -22.89 17.78 28.36
CA LEU A 229 -23.03 18.35 29.69
C LEU A 229 -23.31 19.87 29.64
N ALA A 230 -22.59 20.61 28.79
CA ALA A 230 -22.83 22.04 28.58
C ALA A 230 -24.23 22.33 28.00
N ALA A 231 -24.67 21.56 27.01
CA ALA A 231 -26.01 21.67 26.44
C ALA A 231 -27.09 21.38 27.50
N TYR A 232 -26.90 20.34 28.32
CA TYR A 232 -27.81 20.00 29.42
C TYR A 232 -27.90 21.11 30.47
N THR A 233 -26.77 21.69 30.90
CA THR A 233 -26.79 22.79 31.89
C THR A 233 -27.45 24.06 31.37
N LEU A 234 -27.31 24.36 30.06
CA LEU A 234 -27.98 25.49 29.40
C LEU A 234 -29.47 25.25 29.14
N ALA A 235 -29.88 24.00 28.86
CA ALA A 235 -31.29 23.64 28.65
C ALA A 235 -32.09 23.56 29.97
N ARG A 236 -31.43 23.23 31.09
CA ARG A 236 -32.05 23.05 32.42
C ARG A 236 -33.03 24.16 32.85
N PRO A 237 -32.75 25.48 32.73
CA PRO A 237 -33.71 26.52 33.10
C PRO A 237 -34.99 26.54 32.26
N PHE A 238 -34.97 26.00 31.04
CA PHE A 238 -36.16 25.93 30.16
C PHE A 238 -37.01 24.67 30.38
N LEU A 239 -36.46 23.65 31.05
CA LEU A 239 -37.14 22.39 31.35
C LEU A 239 -37.86 22.39 32.71
N ALA A 240 -37.71 23.46 33.50
CA ALA A 240 -38.26 23.59 34.85
C ALA A 240 -39.42 24.59 34.91
N ALA A 241 -40.51 24.32 34.18
CA ALA A 241 -41.75 25.09 34.22
C ALA A 241 -42.98 24.16 34.11
N PRO A 242 -43.66 23.85 35.23
CA PRO A 242 -45.04 23.36 35.24
C PRO A 242 -46.07 24.50 35.12
#